data_AF-A0A954M1R7-F1
#
_entry.id   AF-A0A954M1R7-F1
#
_cell.length_a   1.000
_cell.length_b   1.000
_cell.length_c   1.000
_cell.angle_alpha   90.00
_cell.angle_beta   90.00
_cell.angle_gamma   90.00
#
_symmetry.space_group_name_H-M   'P 1'
#
loop_
_entity.id
_entity.type
_entity.pdbx_description
1 polymer ?
#
loop_
_entity_poly.entity_id
_entity_poly.type
_entity_poly.pdbx_seq_one_letter_code
_entity_poly.pdbx_strand_id
1 'polypeptide(L)'
;MCDITITAETEAAPAIETRPFAHLHCHTHYSLLDGANRIPDLVQRVKAQGMNACAITDHGNLYGALEFYQTCKKHEINPILGYEAYIAPGHRTDRSASRMKEASFHLTLLAQNAIGFRNLVKMASRAYLEGFYYKPRIDKALLEEFNEGIICLSGCASSELSRLLLGEEWDKAESLTRWYSDLFGDRFYMEIQDGGVEIQQSCAEATITLADRMGLPLVATNDAHYLCQDDANVHDVLLCVNTKSYVSDTNRMKIDTDQLFIRSPEQMYEAFPNRAEAVSRSQEIADRVDIDLDLTKRHFPVFVPPPGKSDIQYLREICEEGLVWRYGDDIEPKHRERLDFELGVIERMGYP
;
A
#
# COMPACT_ATOMS: atom_id res chain seq x y z
N MET A 1 -6.56 -18.42 -15.12
CA MET A 1 -7.33 -17.31 -15.73
C MET A 1 -8.79 -17.68 -15.56
N CYS A 2 -9.45 -17.09 -14.57
CA CYS A 2 -10.90 -17.19 -14.46
C CYS A 2 -11.48 -16.45 -15.66
N ASP A 3 -12.24 -17.16 -16.50
CA ASP A 3 -13.00 -16.54 -17.57
C ASP A 3 -14.08 -15.65 -16.92
N ILE A 4 -13.86 -14.34 -16.95
CA ILE A 4 -14.91 -13.37 -16.71
C ILE A 4 -15.78 -13.38 -17.96
N THR A 5 -16.61 -14.41 -18.09
CA THR A 5 -17.63 -14.48 -19.14
C THR A 5 -18.68 -13.42 -18.83
N ILE A 6 -18.56 -12.26 -19.45
CA ILE A 6 -19.60 -11.23 -19.46
C ILE A 6 -20.72 -11.75 -20.36
N THR A 7 -21.71 -12.39 -19.76
CA THR A 7 -22.99 -12.61 -20.43
C THR A 7 -23.74 -11.28 -20.42
N ALA A 8 -23.98 -10.75 -21.61
CA ALA A 8 -24.81 -9.56 -21.81
C ALA A 8 -26.29 -9.97 -21.70
N GLU A 9 -26.79 -10.08 -20.48
CA GLU A 9 -28.24 -10.05 -20.20
C GLU A 9 -28.51 -8.97 -19.15
N THR A 10 -29.12 -7.88 -19.63
CA THR A 10 -29.60 -6.77 -18.80
C THR A 10 -30.88 -7.18 -18.09
N GLU A 11 -30.73 -7.86 -16.96
CA GLU A 11 -31.67 -7.76 -15.84
C GLU A 11 -30.86 -7.26 -14.64
N ALA A 12 -31.30 -6.15 -14.04
CA ALA A 12 -30.71 -5.68 -12.80
C ALA A 12 -30.98 -6.73 -11.72
N ALA A 13 -29.97 -7.55 -11.43
CA ALA A 13 -30.00 -8.49 -10.32
C ALA A 13 -30.43 -7.71 -9.05
N PRO A 14 -31.32 -8.28 -8.22
CA PRO A 14 -31.68 -7.65 -6.96
C PRO A 14 -30.41 -7.32 -6.19
N ALA A 15 -30.34 -6.11 -5.60
CA ALA A 15 -29.21 -5.71 -4.77
C ALA A 15 -29.04 -6.77 -3.68
N ILE A 16 -28.03 -7.62 -3.82
CA ILE A 16 -27.66 -8.57 -2.78
C ILE A 16 -27.19 -7.68 -1.64
N GLU A 17 -27.91 -7.74 -0.52
CA GLU A 17 -27.50 -7.08 0.71
C GLU A 17 -26.25 -7.81 1.21
N THR A 18 -25.09 -7.38 0.71
CA THR A 18 -23.79 -7.97 1.04
C THR A 18 -23.41 -7.60 2.47
N ARG A 19 -22.91 -8.56 3.23
CA ARG A 19 -22.49 -8.30 4.61
C ARG A 19 -21.31 -7.31 4.58
N PRO A 20 -21.23 -6.33 5.50
CA PRO A 20 -20.16 -5.34 5.50
C PRO A 20 -18.79 -6.01 5.64
N PHE A 21 -17.92 -5.76 4.67
CA PHE A 21 -16.54 -6.25 4.68
C PHE A 21 -15.71 -5.52 3.61
N ALA A 22 -14.44 -5.23 3.92
CA ALA A 22 -13.45 -4.75 2.96
C ALA A 22 -12.10 -5.43 3.23
N HIS A 23 -11.41 -5.90 2.18
CA HIS A 23 -10.06 -6.43 2.35
C HIS A 23 -9.10 -5.29 2.71
N LEU A 24 -8.50 -5.35 3.91
CA LEU A 24 -7.54 -4.34 4.40
C LEU A 24 -6.08 -4.78 4.35
N HIS A 25 -5.82 -6.07 4.09
CA HIS A 25 -4.48 -6.66 3.95
C HIS A 25 -4.48 -7.52 2.69
N CYS A 26 -3.89 -7.01 1.62
CA CYS A 26 -3.93 -7.62 0.30
C CYS A 26 -2.69 -7.23 -0.51
N HIS A 27 -2.04 -8.24 -1.07
CA HIS A 27 -0.84 -8.13 -1.87
C HIS A 27 -1.18 -8.14 -3.35
N THR A 28 -0.63 -7.18 -4.08
CA THR A 28 -0.69 -7.13 -5.54
C THR A 28 0.56 -7.72 -6.16
N HIS A 29 0.58 -7.80 -7.48
CA HIS A 29 1.79 -8.12 -8.24
C HIS A 29 2.98 -7.15 -8.00
N TYR A 30 2.78 -6.03 -7.30
CA TYR A 30 3.85 -5.15 -6.83
C TYR A 30 4.52 -5.62 -5.53
N SER A 31 3.95 -6.59 -4.82
CA SER A 31 4.70 -7.48 -3.92
C SER A 31 5.53 -8.45 -4.77
N LEU A 32 6.63 -7.92 -5.32
CA LEU A 32 7.39 -8.58 -6.38
C LEU A 32 7.79 -10.01 -5.99
N LEU A 33 7.44 -10.96 -6.87
CA LEU A 33 7.73 -12.39 -6.71
C LEU A 33 7.03 -13.05 -5.52
N ASP A 34 5.91 -12.47 -5.06
CA ASP A 34 5.09 -12.99 -3.96
C ASP A 34 3.59 -12.82 -4.29
N GLY A 35 3.11 -11.59 -4.39
CA GLY A 35 1.73 -11.31 -4.76
C GLY A 35 1.44 -11.56 -6.24
N ALA A 36 0.26 -12.08 -6.53
CA ALA A 36 -0.23 -12.44 -7.86
C ALA A 36 -1.48 -11.65 -8.29
N ASN A 37 -2.05 -10.81 -7.42
CA ASN A 37 -3.21 -10.00 -7.77
C ASN A 37 -2.84 -8.88 -8.76
N ARG A 38 -3.37 -8.96 -9.98
CA ARG A 38 -3.34 -7.85 -10.95
C ARG A 38 -4.36 -6.80 -10.54
N ILE A 39 -3.96 -5.53 -10.47
CA ILE A 39 -4.80 -4.43 -9.97
C ILE A 39 -6.17 -4.35 -10.69
N PRO A 40 -6.25 -4.38 -12.03
CA PRO A 40 -7.55 -4.35 -12.71
C PRO A 40 -8.48 -5.51 -12.34
N ASP A 41 -7.94 -6.72 -12.21
CA ASP A 41 -8.72 -7.91 -11.89
C ASP A 41 -9.16 -7.91 -10.42
N LEU A 42 -8.29 -7.46 -9.52
CA LEU A 42 -8.57 -7.29 -8.10
C LEU A 42 -9.77 -6.36 -7.90
N VAL A 43 -9.74 -5.16 -8.51
CA VAL A 43 -10.81 -4.17 -8.40
C VAL A 43 -12.12 -4.69 -8.99
N GLN A 44 -12.06 -5.39 -10.13
CA GLN A 44 -13.25 -6.01 -10.71
C GLN A 44 -13.85 -7.09 -9.82
N ARG A 45 -13.01 -7.95 -9.22
CA ARG A 45 -13.47 -9.00 -8.31
C ARG A 45 -14.09 -8.42 -7.04
N VAL A 46 -13.46 -7.41 -6.46
CA VAL A 46 -13.99 -6.71 -5.28
C VAL A 46 -15.39 -6.15 -5.57
N LYS A 47 -15.56 -5.48 -6.72
CA LYS A 47 -16.87 -4.97 -7.17
C LYS A 47 -17.87 -6.11 -7.42
N ALA A 48 -17.45 -7.19 -8.07
CA ALA A 48 -18.32 -8.33 -8.38
C ALA A 48 -18.80 -9.08 -7.12
N GLN A 49 -18.03 -9.03 -6.03
CA GLN A 49 -18.41 -9.59 -4.72
C GLN A 49 -19.23 -8.60 -3.87
N GLY A 50 -19.64 -7.45 -4.42
CA GLY A 50 -20.50 -6.47 -3.75
C GLY A 50 -19.80 -5.66 -2.65
N MET A 51 -18.47 -5.63 -2.63
CA MET A 51 -17.69 -4.74 -1.76
C MET A 51 -17.55 -3.36 -2.41
N ASN A 52 -17.44 -2.31 -1.59
CA ASN A 52 -17.29 -0.92 -2.06
C ASN A 52 -15.87 -0.37 -1.86
N ALA A 53 -14.97 -1.11 -1.21
CA ALA A 53 -13.63 -0.68 -0.85
C ALA A 53 -12.67 -1.87 -0.81
N CYS A 54 -11.39 -1.60 -1.05
CA CYS A 54 -10.31 -2.53 -0.74
C CYS A 54 -8.98 -1.79 -0.55
N ALA A 55 -8.07 -2.42 0.17
CA ALA A 55 -6.71 -1.96 0.35
C ALA A 55 -5.72 -2.74 -0.52
N ILE A 56 -4.60 -2.09 -0.81
CA ILE A 56 -3.36 -2.76 -1.19
C ILE A 56 -2.31 -2.49 -0.12
N THR A 57 -1.57 -3.50 0.29
CA THR A 57 -0.58 -3.44 1.37
C THR A 57 0.69 -4.17 0.94
N ASP A 58 1.27 -3.73 -0.17
CA ASP A 58 2.40 -4.44 -0.76
C ASP A 58 3.66 -4.46 0.14
N HIS A 59 4.44 -5.54 0.05
CA HIS A 59 5.61 -5.77 0.89
C HIS A 59 6.68 -4.69 0.70
N GLY A 60 6.83 -3.82 1.71
CA GLY A 60 7.91 -2.85 1.79
C GLY A 60 7.97 -1.86 0.64
N ASN A 61 6.88 -1.66 -0.11
CA ASN A 61 6.85 -0.68 -1.20
C ASN A 61 5.45 -0.08 -1.44
N LEU A 62 5.40 0.94 -2.31
CA LEU A 62 4.17 1.64 -2.73
C LEU A 62 4.06 1.73 -4.26
N TYR A 63 4.67 0.79 -4.99
CA TYR A 63 4.82 0.90 -6.45
C TYR A 63 3.48 0.95 -7.19
N GLY A 64 2.50 0.15 -6.74
CA GLY A 64 1.17 0.08 -7.32
C GLY A 64 0.19 1.18 -6.86
N ALA A 65 0.58 2.06 -5.95
CA ALA A 65 -0.35 2.98 -5.28
C ALA A 65 -1.15 3.86 -6.25
N LEU A 66 -0.49 4.45 -7.24
CA LEU A 66 -1.16 5.35 -8.19
C LEU A 66 -2.04 4.60 -9.20
N GLU A 67 -1.56 3.47 -9.73
CA GLU A 67 -2.35 2.62 -10.64
C GLU A 67 -3.62 2.11 -9.93
N PHE A 68 -3.48 1.62 -8.70
CA PHE A 68 -4.59 1.15 -7.88
C PHE A 68 -5.58 2.27 -7.59
N TYR A 69 -5.10 3.44 -7.15
CA TYR A 69 -5.94 4.61 -6.90
C TYR A 69 -6.79 4.97 -8.12
N GLN A 70 -6.16 5.12 -9.29
CA GLN A 70 -6.85 5.48 -10.53
C GLN A 70 -7.85 4.40 -10.98
N THR A 71 -7.47 3.13 -10.82
CA THR A 71 -8.34 2.00 -11.18
C THR A 71 -9.56 1.92 -10.29
N CYS A 72 -9.39 2.03 -8.97
CA CYS A 72 -10.50 2.07 -8.01
C CYS A 72 -11.45 3.24 -8.29
N LYS A 73 -10.93 4.46 -8.50
CA LYS A 73 -11.75 5.63 -8.84
C LYS A 73 -12.55 5.43 -10.13
N LYS A 74 -11.96 4.81 -11.17
CA LYS A 74 -12.66 4.47 -12.42
C LYS A 74 -13.80 3.47 -12.21
N HIS A 75 -13.67 2.57 -11.25
CA HIS A 75 -14.65 1.52 -10.96
C HIS A 75 -15.55 1.83 -9.76
N GLU A 76 -15.49 3.04 -9.21
CA GLU A 76 -16.28 3.48 -8.04
C GLU A 76 -16.04 2.63 -6.79
N ILE A 77 -14.81 2.15 -6.61
CA ILE A 77 -14.34 1.49 -5.39
C ILE A 77 -13.54 2.52 -4.59
N ASN A 78 -13.73 2.57 -3.26
CA ASN A 78 -12.92 3.41 -2.38
C ASN A 78 -11.50 2.82 -2.24
N PRO A 79 -10.44 3.50 -2.74
CA PRO A 79 -9.09 2.99 -2.65
C PRO A 79 -8.49 3.23 -1.26
N ILE A 80 -8.03 2.17 -0.61
CA ILE A 80 -7.24 2.27 0.63
C ILE A 80 -5.77 2.02 0.28
N LEU A 81 -4.96 3.08 0.32
CA LEU A 81 -3.53 3.00 0.00
C LEU A 81 -2.77 2.57 1.25
N GLY A 82 -2.30 1.32 1.28
CA GLY A 82 -1.57 0.76 2.40
C GLY A 82 -0.13 0.38 2.07
N TYR A 83 0.55 -0.09 3.10
CA TYR A 83 1.97 -0.43 3.12
C TYR A 83 2.20 -1.49 4.18
N GLU A 84 2.55 -2.71 3.79
CA GLU A 84 3.02 -3.70 4.76
C GLU A 84 4.52 -3.47 4.98
N ALA A 85 4.83 -2.76 6.06
CA ALA A 85 6.17 -2.31 6.38
C ALA A 85 7.03 -3.44 6.95
N TYR A 86 8.30 -3.48 6.56
CA TYR A 86 9.31 -4.21 7.33
C TYR A 86 9.81 -3.32 8.48
N ILE A 87 9.58 -3.70 9.73
CA ILE A 87 10.04 -2.99 10.93
C ILE A 87 11.35 -3.63 11.42
N ALA A 88 12.41 -2.84 11.57
CA ALA A 88 13.64 -3.33 12.19
C ALA A 88 13.41 -3.60 13.70
N PRO A 89 14.02 -4.66 14.28
CA PRO A 89 13.92 -4.93 15.72
C PRO A 89 14.49 -3.81 16.61
N GLY A 90 15.38 -2.99 16.05
CA GLY A 90 15.96 -1.81 16.68
C GLY A 90 16.01 -0.66 15.69
N HIS A 91 17.14 0.05 15.62
CA HIS A 91 17.30 1.15 14.67
C HIS A 91 17.40 0.62 13.23
N ARG A 92 16.77 1.30 12.25
CA ARG A 92 16.73 0.85 10.84
C ARG A 92 18.10 0.72 10.16
N THR A 93 19.12 1.41 10.68
CA THR A 93 20.51 1.31 10.17
C THR A 93 21.30 0.13 10.76
N ASP A 94 20.75 -0.61 11.73
CA ASP A 94 21.42 -1.79 12.28
C ASP A 94 21.50 -2.92 11.24
N ARG A 95 22.62 -3.65 11.23
CA ARG A 95 22.95 -4.77 10.34
C ARG A 95 23.45 -6.00 11.13
N SER A 96 23.16 -6.07 12.43
CA SER A 96 23.61 -7.14 13.34
C SER A 96 22.95 -8.50 13.10
N ALA A 97 21.74 -8.54 12.54
CA ALA A 97 21.00 -9.78 12.30
C ALA A 97 21.72 -10.70 11.29
N SER A 98 21.83 -11.98 11.65
CA SER A 98 22.51 -13.01 10.85
C SER A 98 21.61 -13.67 9.81
N ARG A 99 20.28 -13.59 10.00
CA ARG A 99 19.27 -14.20 9.13
C ARG A 99 18.20 -13.18 8.76
N MET A 100 17.66 -13.31 7.55
CA MET A 100 16.61 -12.41 7.04
C MET A 100 15.37 -12.37 7.94
N LYS A 101 14.93 -13.53 8.48
CA LYS A 101 13.76 -13.61 9.40
C LYS A 101 13.99 -12.90 10.74
N GLU A 102 15.23 -12.68 11.15
CA GLU A 102 15.58 -11.97 12.38
C GLU A 102 15.79 -10.46 12.12
N ALA A 103 15.87 -10.06 10.84
CA ALA A 103 16.23 -8.70 10.47
C ALA A 103 15.04 -7.74 10.44
N SER A 104 13.80 -8.24 10.40
CA SER A 104 12.58 -7.44 10.38
C SER A 104 11.32 -8.20 10.75
N PHE A 105 10.30 -7.46 11.17
CA PHE A 105 8.92 -7.90 11.36
C PHE A 105 7.98 -7.21 10.38
N HIS A 106 6.80 -7.77 10.15
CA HIS A 106 5.76 -7.12 9.34
C HIS A 106 4.87 -6.20 10.19
N LEU A 107 4.37 -5.12 9.59
CA LEU A 107 3.37 -4.22 10.17
C LEU A 107 2.46 -3.64 9.08
N THR A 108 1.15 -3.77 9.25
CA THR A 108 0.17 -3.31 8.25
C THR A 108 -0.20 -1.85 8.52
N LEU A 109 0.09 -0.95 7.58
CA LEU A 109 -0.22 0.48 7.69
C LEU A 109 -1.14 0.91 6.54
N LEU A 110 -2.17 1.69 6.84
CA LEU A 110 -3.16 2.19 5.88
C LEU A 110 -3.22 3.72 5.94
N ALA A 111 -3.16 4.39 4.79
CA ALA A 111 -3.42 5.82 4.73
C ALA A 111 -4.91 6.09 4.96
N GLN A 112 -5.23 6.85 6.00
CA GLN A 112 -6.59 7.33 6.27
C GLN A 112 -6.96 8.49 5.35
N ASN A 113 -5.97 9.29 4.94
CA ASN A 113 -6.18 10.48 4.13
C ASN A 113 -4.90 10.87 3.36
N ALA A 114 -4.94 12.00 2.64
CA ALA A 114 -3.80 12.49 1.86
C ALA A 114 -2.55 12.79 2.71
N ILE A 115 -2.69 13.15 4.00
CA ILE A 115 -1.54 13.33 4.91
C ILE A 115 -0.91 11.96 5.19
N GLY A 116 -1.73 10.98 5.56
CA GLY A 116 -1.32 9.60 5.77
C GLY A 116 -0.57 9.03 4.56
N PHE A 117 -1.11 9.22 3.36
CA PHE A 117 -0.45 8.75 2.14
C PHE A 117 0.92 9.40 1.92
N ARG A 118 1.04 10.72 2.13
CA ARG A 118 2.35 11.40 2.06
C ARG A 118 3.33 10.85 3.10
N ASN A 119 2.85 10.51 4.29
CA ASN A 119 3.66 9.92 5.35
C ASN A 119 4.12 8.50 5.01
N LEU A 120 3.24 7.67 4.42
CA LEU A 120 3.64 6.36 3.86
C LEU A 120 4.71 6.52 2.78
N VAL A 121 4.56 7.49 1.86
CA VAL A 121 5.56 7.76 0.82
C VAL A 121 6.93 8.12 1.43
N LYS A 122 6.95 8.97 2.46
CA LYS A 122 8.19 9.32 3.17
C LYS A 122 8.81 8.10 3.85
N MET A 123 8.01 7.30 4.55
CA MET A 123 8.49 6.09 5.24
C MET A 123 9.04 5.06 4.27
N ALA A 124 8.31 4.73 3.21
CA ALA A 124 8.79 3.82 2.16
C ALA A 124 10.09 4.33 1.52
N SER A 125 10.19 5.64 1.24
CA SER A 125 11.42 6.24 0.70
C SER A 125 12.60 6.10 1.67
N ARG A 126 12.42 6.41 2.95
CA ARG A 126 13.46 6.27 3.99
C ARG A 126 13.84 4.81 4.22
N ALA A 127 12.89 3.89 4.09
CA ALA A 127 13.14 2.45 4.19
C ALA A 127 14.15 1.98 3.14
N TYR A 128 14.04 2.46 1.90
CA TYR A 128 15.00 2.18 0.83
C TYR A 128 16.31 2.97 0.95
N LEU A 129 16.24 4.27 1.27
CA LEU A 129 17.42 5.13 1.28
C LEU A 129 18.33 4.92 2.50
N GLU A 130 17.78 4.50 3.63
CA GLU A 130 18.50 4.43 4.92
C GLU A 130 18.43 3.04 5.56
N GLY A 131 17.25 2.42 5.51
CA GLY A 131 16.94 1.20 6.24
C GLY A 131 17.24 -0.12 5.52
N PHE A 132 17.67 -0.04 4.26
CA PHE A 132 17.79 -1.22 3.41
C PHE A 132 18.90 -2.17 3.90
N TYR A 133 18.51 -3.38 4.29
CA TYR A 133 19.42 -4.48 4.59
C TYR A 133 19.12 -5.67 3.67
N TYR A 134 18.35 -6.66 4.13
CA TYR A 134 17.75 -7.67 3.26
C TYR A 134 16.46 -7.17 2.59
N LYS A 135 15.76 -6.29 3.30
CA LYS A 135 14.49 -5.65 2.90
C LYS A 135 14.56 -4.15 3.23
N PRO A 136 13.75 -3.29 2.60
CA PRO A 136 13.64 -1.88 2.95
C PRO A 136 12.91 -1.76 4.31
N ARG A 137 13.62 -1.41 5.38
CA ARG A 137 13.06 -1.39 6.73
C ARG A 137 12.84 0.01 7.27
N ILE A 138 11.75 0.21 8.00
CA ILE A 138 11.57 1.37 8.87
C ILE A 138 11.87 0.98 10.33
N ASP A 139 11.67 1.91 11.25
CA ASP A 139 11.76 1.70 12.69
C ASP A 139 10.71 2.52 13.44
N LYS A 140 10.67 2.35 14.76
CA LYS A 140 9.75 3.08 15.64
C LYS A 140 9.92 4.60 15.58
N ALA A 141 11.13 5.10 15.33
CA ALA A 141 11.38 6.54 15.24
C ALA A 141 10.71 7.15 14.00
N LEU A 142 10.75 6.45 12.85
CA LEU A 142 10.00 6.88 11.66
C LEU A 142 8.49 6.80 11.86
N LEU A 143 7.99 5.79 12.60
CA LEU A 143 6.57 5.72 12.95
C LEU A 143 6.17 6.91 13.84
N GLU A 144 6.97 7.24 14.87
CA GLU A 144 6.73 8.41 15.72
C GLU A 144 6.68 9.70 14.90
N GLU A 145 7.62 9.90 13.97
CA GLU A 145 7.70 11.09 13.12
C GLU A 145 6.54 11.19 12.11
N PHE A 146 6.10 10.06 11.53
CA PHE A 146 5.20 10.04 10.39
C PHE A 146 3.85 9.33 10.65
N ASN A 147 3.41 9.18 11.90
CA ASN A 147 2.14 8.48 12.20
C ASN A 147 0.87 9.23 11.76
N GLU A 148 0.91 10.55 11.57
CA GLU A 148 -0.30 11.36 11.30
C GLU A 148 -1.05 10.85 10.05
N GLY A 149 -2.37 10.68 10.15
CA GLY A 149 -3.21 10.20 9.06
C GLY A 149 -3.05 8.72 8.69
N ILE A 150 -2.37 7.91 9.50
CA ILE A 150 -2.18 6.46 9.30
C ILE A 150 -3.03 5.65 10.28
N ILE A 151 -3.66 4.59 9.78
CA ILE A 151 -4.26 3.51 10.56
C ILE A 151 -3.26 2.35 10.60
N CYS A 152 -3.09 1.75 11.77
CA CYS A 152 -2.11 0.70 12.04
C CYS A 152 -2.82 -0.57 12.50
N LEU A 153 -2.54 -1.69 11.83
CA LEU A 153 -2.99 -3.00 12.26
C LEU A 153 -1.80 -3.78 12.81
N SER A 154 -2.00 -4.60 13.84
CA SER A 154 -0.91 -5.29 14.54
C SER A 154 -0.11 -6.30 13.69
N GLY A 155 -0.56 -6.61 12.47
CA GLY A 155 0.18 -7.38 11.47
C GLY A 155 -0.13 -8.88 11.47
N CYS A 156 0.41 -9.56 10.46
CA CYS A 156 0.25 -10.99 10.19
C CYS A 156 1.07 -11.88 11.16
N ALA A 157 1.16 -13.18 10.85
CA ALA A 157 1.97 -14.13 11.62
C ALA A 157 3.49 -13.78 11.66
N SER A 158 3.98 -12.96 10.72
CA SER A 158 5.36 -12.45 10.68
C SER A 158 5.56 -11.13 11.46
N SER A 159 4.55 -10.67 12.19
CA SER A 159 4.63 -9.44 13.00
C SER A 159 5.43 -9.64 14.30
N GLU A 160 5.90 -8.53 14.87
CA GLU A 160 6.61 -8.54 16.15
C GLU A 160 5.68 -9.03 17.27
N LEU A 161 4.40 -8.62 17.21
CA LEU A 161 3.39 -9.04 18.17
C LEU A 161 3.17 -10.55 18.12
N SER A 162 2.93 -11.10 16.93
CA SER A 162 2.73 -12.54 16.72
C SER A 162 3.91 -13.34 17.27
N ARG A 163 5.15 -12.90 16.99
CA ARG A 163 6.36 -13.55 17.54
C ARG A 163 6.38 -13.56 19.06
N LEU A 164 6.07 -12.42 19.71
CA LEU A 164 6.07 -12.32 21.17
C LEU A 164 4.97 -13.20 21.79
N LEU A 165 3.78 -13.21 21.21
CA LEU A 165 2.65 -14.00 21.67
C LEU A 165 2.92 -15.51 21.57
N LEU A 166 3.41 -15.98 20.42
CA LEU A 166 3.78 -17.39 20.22
C LEU A 166 5.00 -17.81 21.06
N GLY A 167 5.86 -16.86 21.42
CA GLY A 167 6.96 -17.07 22.36
C GLY A 167 6.54 -17.01 23.83
N GLU A 168 5.24 -16.89 24.13
CA GLU A 168 4.67 -16.70 25.47
C GLU A 168 5.25 -15.49 26.23
N GLU A 169 5.81 -14.49 25.51
CA GLU A 169 6.40 -13.27 26.06
C GLU A 169 5.32 -12.20 26.33
N TRP A 170 4.28 -12.55 27.08
CA TRP A 170 3.05 -11.75 27.26
C TRP A 170 3.30 -10.32 27.75
N ASP A 171 4.21 -10.10 28.71
CA ASP A 171 4.51 -8.76 29.24
C ASP A 171 5.11 -7.85 28.15
N LYS A 172 5.93 -8.42 27.27
CA LYS A 172 6.52 -7.68 26.14
C LYS A 172 5.47 -7.43 25.07
N ALA A 173 4.60 -8.40 24.78
CA ALA A 173 3.48 -8.23 23.86
C ALA A 173 2.53 -7.11 24.32
N GLU A 174 2.19 -7.08 25.61
CA GLU A 174 1.36 -6.01 26.19
C GLU A 174 2.05 -4.65 26.12
N SER A 175 3.35 -4.58 26.43
CA SER A 175 4.13 -3.35 26.34
C SER A 175 4.25 -2.83 24.90
N LEU A 176 4.48 -3.72 23.93
CA LEU A 176 4.53 -3.39 22.52
C LEU A 176 3.17 -2.86 22.02
N THR A 177 2.11 -3.57 22.38
CA THR A 177 0.74 -3.22 22.00
C THR A 177 0.32 -1.88 22.59
N ARG A 178 0.67 -1.61 23.85
CA ARG A 178 0.46 -0.31 24.48
C ARG A 178 1.20 0.80 23.74
N TRP A 179 2.45 0.58 23.35
CA TRP A 179 3.21 1.57 22.58
C TRP A 179 2.53 1.92 21.24
N TYR A 180 2.06 0.91 20.49
CA TYR A 180 1.32 1.16 19.25
C TYR A 180 -0.03 1.86 19.51
N SER A 181 -0.77 1.42 20.53
CA SER A 181 -2.04 2.03 20.91
C SER A 181 -1.87 3.49 21.36
N ASP A 182 -0.82 3.82 22.10
CA ASP A 182 -0.51 5.19 22.55
C ASP A 182 -0.13 6.09 21.36
N LEU A 183 0.63 5.55 20.40
CA LEU A 183 1.08 6.30 19.23
C LEU A 183 -0.05 6.58 18.23
N PHE A 184 -0.85 5.56 17.92
CA PHE A 184 -1.88 5.65 16.88
C PHE A 184 -3.28 5.99 17.43
N GLY A 185 -3.51 5.81 18.73
CA GLY A 185 -4.79 6.10 19.38
C GLY A 185 -5.92 5.24 18.85
N ASP A 186 -7.04 5.87 18.50
CA ASP A 186 -8.22 5.24 17.89
C ASP A 186 -7.98 4.74 16.44
N ARG A 187 -6.77 4.89 15.92
CA ARG A 187 -6.32 4.37 14.62
C ARG A 187 -5.50 3.08 14.75
N PHE A 188 -5.42 2.48 15.93
CA PHE A 188 -4.77 1.18 16.15
C PHE A 188 -5.80 0.04 16.28
N TYR A 189 -5.53 -1.08 15.60
CA TYR A 189 -6.38 -2.26 15.64
C TYR A 189 -5.56 -3.54 15.78
N MET A 190 -6.11 -4.50 16.51
CA MET A 190 -5.54 -5.83 16.68
C MET A 190 -5.98 -6.71 15.48
N GLU A 191 -5.04 -7.05 14.61
CA GLU A 191 -5.29 -7.79 13.38
C GLU A 191 -5.40 -9.30 13.65
N ILE A 192 -6.46 -9.93 13.13
CA ILE A 192 -6.66 -11.38 13.16
C ILE A 192 -6.87 -11.90 11.74
N GLN A 193 -6.30 -13.08 11.46
CA GLN A 193 -6.30 -13.72 10.15
C GLN A 193 -6.62 -15.20 10.30
N ASP A 194 -7.32 -15.77 9.30
CA ASP A 194 -7.54 -17.20 9.19
C ASP A 194 -7.40 -17.67 7.74
N GLY A 195 -6.17 -17.96 7.36
CA GLY A 195 -5.80 -18.62 6.12
C GLY A 195 -5.74 -20.15 6.25
N GLY A 196 -6.44 -20.76 7.22
CA GLY A 196 -6.57 -22.22 7.30
C GLY A 196 -5.31 -22.97 7.74
N VAL A 197 -4.35 -22.29 8.37
CA VAL A 197 -3.10 -22.88 8.89
C VAL A 197 -2.98 -22.70 10.41
N GLU A 198 -2.46 -23.72 11.09
CA GLU A 198 -2.35 -23.77 12.56
C GLU A 198 -1.61 -22.57 13.17
N ILE A 199 -0.58 -22.08 12.47
CA ILE A 199 0.19 -20.92 12.92
C ILE A 199 -0.66 -19.64 12.96
N GLN A 200 -1.54 -19.43 11.97
CA GLN A 200 -2.43 -18.26 11.96
C GLN A 200 -3.55 -18.40 12.97
N GLN A 201 -4.08 -19.61 13.18
CA GLN A 201 -5.06 -19.88 14.24
C GLN A 201 -4.48 -19.58 15.63
N SER A 202 -3.28 -20.09 15.92
CA SER A 202 -2.55 -19.82 17.17
C SER A 202 -2.29 -18.31 17.36
N CYS A 203 -1.86 -17.60 16.31
CA CYS A 203 -1.70 -16.16 16.33
C CYS A 203 -3.02 -15.43 16.63
N ALA A 204 -4.11 -15.80 15.94
CA ALA A 204 -5.41 -15.17 16.10
C ALA A 204 -5.95 -15.36 17.53
N GLU A 205 -5.90 -16.57 18.09
CA GLU A 205 -6.35 -16.86 19.45
C GLU A 205 -5.56 -16.06 20.51
N ALA A 206 -4.23 -15.99 20.37
CA ALA A 206 -3.40 -15.22 21.28
C ALA A 206 -3.65 -13.71 21.16
N THR A 207 -3.81 -13.20 19.94
CA THR A 207 -4.14 -11.79 19.67
C THR A 207 -5.51 -11.43 20.24
N ILE A 208 -6.51 -12.28 20.06
CA ILE A 208 -7.85 -12.11 20.66
C ILE A 208 -7.76 -12.02 22.17
N THR A 209 -7.01 -12.94 22.80
CA THR A 209 -6.83 -12.96 24.25
C THR A 209 -6.20 -11.66 24.76
N LEU A 210 -5.18 -11.15 24.06
CA LEU A 210 -4.54 -9.88 24.41
C LEU A 210 -5.47 -8.68 24.18
N ALA A 211 -6.20 -8.66 23.06
CA ALA A 211 -7.16 -7.62 22.74
C ALA A 211 -8.27 -7.52 23.80
N ASP A 212 -8.85 -8.65 24.21
CA ASP A 212 -9.87 -8.73 25.26
C ASP A 212 -9.33 -8.24 26.61
N ARG A 213 -8.07 -8.58 26.96
CA ARG A 213 -7.40 -8.10 28.18
C ARG A 213 -7.18 -6.58 28.19
N MET A 214 -6.81 -6.02 27.04
CA MET A 214 -6.46 -4.60 26.91
C MET A 214 -7.64 -3.71 26.52
N GLY A 215 -8.78 -4.29 26.13
CA GLY A 215 -9.95 -3.56 25.64
C GLY A 215 -9.72 -2.93 24.26
N LEU A 216 -8.95 -3.58 23.39
CA LEU A 216 -8.59 -3.06 22.07
C LEU A 216 -9.45 -3.67 20.95
N PRO A 217 -9.77 -2.88 19.90
CA PRO A 217 -10.63 -3.36 18.83
C PRO A 217 -9.92 -4.35 17.90
N LEU A 218 -10.58 -5.46 17.58
CA LEU A 218 -10.11 -6.47 16.63
C LEU A 218 -10.53 -6.13 15.19
N VAL A 219 -9.71 -6.46 14.19
CA VAL A 219 -10.11 -6.41 12.78
C VAL A 219 -9.69 -7.68 12.07
N ALA A 220 -10.61 -8.28 11.31
CA ALA A 220 -10.32 -9.46 10.51
C ALA A 220 -9.81 -9.09 9.12
N THR A 221 -8.73 -9.74 8.69
CA THR A 221 -8.17 -9.65 7.33
C THR A 221 -7.84 -11.05 6.81
N ASN A 222 -7.41 -11.17 5.54
CA ASN A 222 -7.11 -12.46 4.93
C ASN A 222 -5.69 -12.59 4.35
N ASP A 223 -4.91 -11.50 4.36
CA ASP A 223 -3.57 -11.48 3.77
C ASP A 223 -3.54 -12.04 2.33
N ALA A 224 -4.42 -11.52 1.48
CA ALA A 224 -4.69 -12.13 0.18
C ALA A 224 -3.51 -11.93 -0.79
N HIS A 225 -2.99 -13.02 -1.35
CA HIS A 225 -1.86 -13.03 -2.28
C HIS A 225 -2.28 -13.33 -3.72
N TYR A 226 -3.45 -13.93 -3.94
CA TYR A 226 -3.96 -14.28 -5.27
C TYR A 226 -5.47 -14.05 -5.39
N LEU A 227 -5.99 -14.14 -6.62
CA LEU A 227 -7.32 -13.62 -6.92
C LEU A 227 -8.42 -14.61 -6.52
N CYS A 228 -8.32 -15.85 -7.00
CA CYS A 228 -9.29 -16.91 -6.75
C CYS A 228 -8.64 -18.08 -5.99
N GLN A 229 -9.42 -18.87 -5.25
CA GLN A 229 -8.92 -20.05 -4.53
C GLN A 229 -8.10 -20.98 -5.43
N ASP A 230 -8.56 -21.24 -6.65
CA ASP A 230 -7.87 -22.10 -7.64
C ASP A 230 -6.50 -21.55 -8.11
N ASP A 231 -6.22 -20.26 -7.89
CA ASP A 231 -4.94 -19.65 -8.23
C ASP A 231 -3.83 -20.00 -7.21
N ALA A 232 -4.15 -20.74 -6.13
CA ALA A 232 -3.17 -21.19 -5.14
C ALA A 232 -1.99 -21.96 -5.76
N ASN A 233 -2.26 -22.81 -6.77
CA ASN A 233 -1.21 -23.54 -7.48
C ASN A 233 -0.34 -22.62 -8.36
N VAL A 234 -0.91 -21.54 -8.90
CA VAL A 234 -0.16 -20.55 -9.69
C VAL A 234 0.75 -19.72 -8.76
N HIS A 235 0.22 -19.33 -7.60
CA HIS A 235 0.99 -18.67 -6.55
C HIS A 235 2.15 -19.54 -6.06
N ASP A 236 1.93 -20.84 -5.86
CA ASP A 236 2.98 -21.78 -5.49
C ASP A 236 4.14 -21.80 -6.51
N VAL A 237 3.82 -21.76 -7.81
CA VAL A 237 4.83 -21.64 -8.87
C VAL A 237 5.58 -20.31 -8.80
N LEU A 238 4.89 -19.20 -8.49
CA LEU A 238 5.52 -17.89 -8.32
C LEU A 238 6.55 -17.90 -7.18
N LEU A 239 6.24 -18.54 -6.05
CA LEU A 239 7.18 -18.74 -4.94
C LEU A 239 8.40 -19.58 -5.35
N CYS A 240 8.21 -20.60 -6.19
CA CYS A 240 9.32 -21.37 -6.76
C CYS A 240 10.24 -20.51 -7.62
N VAL A 241 9.69 -19.61 -8.44
CA VAL A 241 10.49 -18.65 -9.24
C VAL A 241 11.30 -17.73 -8.33
N ASN A 242 10.68 -17.20 -7.27
CA ASN A 242 11.35 -16.33 -6.30
C ASN A 242 12.53 -17.04 -5.60
N THR A 243 12.30 -18.27 -5.16
CA THR A 243 13.25 -19.04 -4.36
C THR A 243 14.22 -19.89 -5.19
N LYS A 244 14.09 -19.85 -6.53
CA LYS A 244 14.88 -20.66 -7.47
C LYS A 244 14.81 -22.16 -7.16
N SER A 245 13.61 -22.64 -6.84
CA SER A 245 13.31 -24.04 -6.54
C SER A 245 12.36 -24.64 -7.59
N TYR A 246 12.29 -25.97 -7.66
CA TYR A 246 11.31 -26.68 -8.48
C TYR A 246 10.10 -27.07 -7.64
N VAL A 247 8.91 -27.15 -8.26
CA VAL A 247 7.69 -27.62 -7.59
C VAL A 247 7.86 -29.04 -6.99
N SER A 248 8.71 -29.86 -7.61
CA SER A 248 9.07 -31.21 -7.17
C SER A 248 9.97 -31.27 -5.93
N ASP A 249 10.57 -30.16 -5.51
CA ASP A 249 11.48 -30.13 -4.37
C ASP A 249 10.70 -30.25 -3.04
N THR A 250 11.09 -31.17 -2.17
CA THR A 250 10.36 -31.44 -0.92
C THR A 250 10.62 -30.41 0.20
N ASN A 251 11.75 -29.70 0.15
CA ASN A 251 12.17 -28.73 1.17
C ASN A 251 12.08 -27.27 0.68
N ARG A 252 11.25 -27.00 -0.33
CA ARG A 252 11.06 -25.66 -0.89
C ARG A 252 10.18 -24.79 0.00
N MET A 253 10.22 -23.48 -0.23
CA MET A 253 9.25 -22.57 0.35
C MET A 253 7.88 -22.83 -0.29
N LYS A 254 6.88 -23.02 0.56
CA LYS A 254 5.48 -23.18 0.20
C LYS A 254 4.63 -22.61 1.33
N ILE A 255 3.47 -22.08 0.99
CA ILE A 255 2.41 -21.80 1.96
C ILE A 255 1.42 -22.96 1.84
N ASP A 256 1.28 -23.76 2.90
CA ASP A 256 0.44 -24.97 2.90
C ASP A 256 -1.04 -24.63 3.10
N THR A 257 -1.58 -23.79 2.22
CA THR A 257 -3.00 -23.41 2.17
C THR A 257 -3.40 -22.87 0.80
N ASP A 258 -4.68 -23.02 0.46
CA ASP A 258 -5.34 -22.41 -0.70
C ASP A 258 -6.24 -21.22 -0.30
N GLN A 259 -6.14 -20.73 0.94
CA GLN A 259 -7.06 -19.76 1.50
C GLN A 259 -6.66 -18.28 1.36
N LEU A 260 -5.48 -17.97 0.79
CA LEU A 260 -4.96 -16.60 0.66
C LEU A 260 -5.46 -15.89 -0.61
N PHE A 261 -6.76 -16.03 -0.90
CA PHE A 261 -7.41 -15.39 -2.05
C PHE A 261 -8.34 -14.24 -1.64
N ILE A 262 -8.88 -13.53 -2.63
CA ILE A 262 -9.95 -12.55 -2.41
C ILE A 262 -11.26 -13.28 -2.11
N ARG A 263 -11.46 -13.57 -0.82
CA ARG A 263 -12.69 -14.14 -0.24
C ARG A 263 -13.86 -13.16 -0.35
N SER A 264 -15.07 -13.69 -0.58
CA SER A 264 -16.30 -12.91 -0.47
C SER A 264 -16.57 -12.53 0.99
N PRO A 265 -17.43 -11.53 1.25
CA PRO A 265 -17.86 -11.23 2.62
C PRO A 265 -18.36 -12.47 3.37
N GLU A 266 -19.20 -13.29 2.75
CA GLU A 266 -19.77 -14.50 3.34
C GLU A 266 -18.67 -15.47 3.81
N GLN A 267 -17.68 -15.73 2.96
CA GLN A 267 -16.53 -16.58 3.29
C GLN A 267 -15.71 -16.02 4.46
N MET A 268 -15.58 -14.70 4.55
CA MET A 268 -14.90 -14.06 5.69
C MET A 268 -15.69 -14.21 6.99
N TYR A 269 -17.02 -14.08 6.95
CA TYR A 269 -17.83 -14.33 8.15
C TYR A 269 -17.87 -15.81 8.54
N GLU A 270 -17.79 -16.74 7.58
CA GLU A 270 -17.68 -18.18 7.84
C GLU A 270 -16.34 -18.55 8.49
N ALA A 271 -15.25 -17.89 8.11
CA ALA A 271 -13.93 -18.06 8.75
C ALA A 271 -13.91 -17.54 10.20
N PHE A 272 -14.81 -16.61 10.55
CA PHE A 272 -14.88 -15.97 11.86
C PHE A 272 -16.29 -16.04 12.50
N PRO A 273 -16.84 -17.25 12.74
CA PRO A 273 -18.27 -17.45 13.05
C PRO A 273 -18.73 -16.78 14.36
N ASN A 274 -17.82 -16.57 15.31
CA ASN A 274 -18.10 -15.92 16.60
C ASN A 274 -17.47 -14.53 16.72
N ARG A 275 -16.96 -13.98 15.60
CA ARG A 275 -16.22 -12.70 15.56
C ARG A 275 -16.71 -11.82 14.41
N ALA A 276 -18.01 -11.84 14.15
CA ALA A 276 -18.66 -11.04 13.11
C ALA A 276 -18.36 -9.53 13.25
N GLU A 277 -18.19 -9.05 14.48
CA GLU A 277 -17.79 -7.68 14.77
C GLU A 277 -16.39 -7.34 14.29
N ALA A 278 -15.44 -8.29 14.30
CA ALA A 278 -14.10 -8.06 13.77
C ALA A 278 -14.10 -8.02 12.24
N VAL A 279 -14.97 -8.82 11.62
CA VAL A 279 -15.17 -8.84 10.15
C VAL A 279 -15.82 -7.54 9.68
N SER A 280 -16.93 -7.10 10.30
CA SER A 280 -17.62 -5.87 9.92
C SER A 280 -16.77 -4.61 10.15
N ARG A 281 -15.88 -4.63 11.14
CA ARG A 281 -14.96 -3.53 11.45
C ARG A 281 -14.02 -3.18 10.30
N SER A 282 -13.74 -4.12 9.41
CA SER A 282 -12.96 -3.83 8.20
C SER A 282 -13.64 -2.79 7.31
N GLN A 283 -14.97 -2.85 7.18
CA GLN A 283 -15.76 -1.84 6.48
C GLN A 283 -15.78 -0.52 7.25
N GLU A 284 -15.96 -0.56 8.58
CA GLU A 284 -15.91 0.66 9.41
C GLU A 284 -14.58 1.42 9.25
N ILE A 285 -13.46 0.69 9.16
CA ILE A 285 -12.14 1.26 8.88
C ILE A 285 -12.09 1.82 7.45
N ALA A 286 -12.60 1.10 6.46
CA ALA A 286 -12.66 1.57 5.08
C ALA A 286 -13.47 2.86 4.94
N ASP A 287 -14.55 3.01 5.69
CA ASP A 287 -15.41 4.20 5.70
C ASP A 287 -14.72 5.42 6.35
N ARG A 288 -13.69 5.21 7.18
CA ARG A 288 -12.83 6.27 7.73
C ARG A 288 -11.76 6.75 6.74
N VAL A 289 -11.58 6.08 5.61
CA VAL A 289 -10.56 6.40 4.61
C VAL A 289 -11.13 7.31 3.54
N ASP A 290 -10.56 8.51 3.43
CA ASP A 290 -10.86 9.47 2.38
C ASP A 290 -9.57 10.02 1.77
N ILE A 291 -9.18 9.42 0.64
CA ILE A 291 -7.98 9.83 -0.11
C ILE A 291 -8.41 10.60 -1.37
N ASP A 292 -8.12 11.89 -1.34
CA ASP A 292 -8.21 12.78 -2.49
C ASP A 292 -6.79 13.21 -2.92
N LEU A 293 -6.39 12.80 -4.13
CA LEU A 293 -5.10 13.16 -4.72
C LEU A 293 -5.34 14.14 -5.86
N ASP A 294 -4.80 15.35 -5.73
CA ASP A 294 -4.78 16.31 -6.82
C ASP A 294 -3.74 15.89 -7.89
N LEU A 295 -4.21 15.15 -8.87
CA LEU A 295 -3.43 14.72 -10.03
C LEU A 295 -3.43 15.77 -11.17
N THR A 296 -4.12 16.90 -10.98
CA THR A 296 -4.24 17.96 -11.99
C THR A 296 -3.19 19.05 -11.81
N LYS A 297 -2.71 19.25 -10.58
CA LYS A 297 -1.69 20.23 -10.26
C LYS A 297 -0.34 19.86 -10.87
N ARG A 298 0.27 20.86 -11.50
CA ARG A 298 1.61 20.76 -12.07
C ARG A 298 2.63 21.24 -11.04
N HIS A 299 3.70 20.48 -10.88
CA HIS A 299 4.79 20.78 -9.96
C HIS A 299 6.08 21.01 -10.75
N PHE A 300 6.26 22.22 -11.28
CA PHE A 300 7.52 22.62 -11.93
C PHE A 300 8.55 23.09 -10.89
N PRO A 301 9.85 22.79 -11.08
CA PRO A 301 10.91 23.48 -10.35
C PRO A 301 10.79 25.00 -10.55
N VAL A 302 10.92 25.76 -9.46
CA VAL A 302 10.91 27.22 -9.55
C VAL A 302 12.33 27.68 -9.88
N PHE A 303 12.49 28.32 -11.03
CA PHE A 303 13.70 29.05 -11.37
C PHE A 303 13.68 30.41 -10.68
N VAL A 304 14.83 30.87 -10.16
CA VAL A 304 14.94 32.20 -9.52
C VAL A 304 15.78 33.10 -10.41
N PRO A 305 15.18 34.08 -11.12
CA PRO A 305 15.91 34.99 -11.98
C PRO A 305 16.75 36.00 -11.17
N PRO A 306 17.70 36.70 -11.82
CA PRO A 306 18.44 37.79 -11.18
C PRO A 306 17.51 38.84 -10.54
N PRO A 307 17.94 39.51 -9.46
CA PRO A 307 17.10 40.46 -8.73
C PRO A 307 16.44 41.50 -9.64
N GLY A 308 15.14 41.70 -9.45
CA GLY A 308 14.34 42.68 -10.19
C GLY A 308 13.82 42.21 -11.55
N LYS A 309 14.01 40.94 -11.92
CA LYS A 309 13.45 40.34 -13.15
C LYS A 309 12.39 39.30 -12.82
N SER A 310 11.38 39.19 -13.67
CA SER A 310 10.50 38.02 -13.74
C SER A 310 11.10 36.93 -14.63
N ASP A 311 10.59 35.70 -14.51
CA ASP A 311 11.05 34.54 -15.29
C ASP A 311 11.01 34.83 -16.79
N ILE A 312 9.90 35.39 -17.28
CA ILE A 312 9.72 35.71 -18.71
C ILE A 312 10.67 36.82 -19.19
N GLN A 313 10.94 37.82 -18.36
CA GLN A 313 11.89 38.89 -18.71
C GLN A 313 13.30 38.35 -18.84
N TYR A 314 13.69 37.47 -17.91
CA TYR A 314 15.01 36.86 -17.94
C TYR A 314 15.14 35.84 -19.08
N LEU A 315 14.11 35.04 -19.34
CA LEU A 315 14.07 34.15 -20.50
C LEU A 315 14.27 34.95 -21.79
N ARG A 316 13.51 36.05 -21.96
CA ARG A 316 13.64 36.92 -23.14
C ARG A 316 15.05 37.48 -23.29
N GLU A 317 15.67 37.95 -22.22
CA GLU A 317 17.04 38.46 -22.23
C GLU A 317 18.04 37.40 -22.71
N ILE A 318 17.99 36.20 -22.15
CA ILE A 318 18.85 35.08 -22.58
C ILE A 318 18.59 34.74 -24.05
N CYS A 319 17.33 34.76 -24.49
CA CYS A 319 17.00 34.50 -25.88
C CYS A 319 17.53 35.57 -26.83
N GLU A 320 17.48 36.84 -26.46
CA GLU A 320 18.04 37.95 -27.25
C GLU A 320 19.56 37.85 -27.35
N GLU A 321 20.24 37.57 -26.23
CA GLU A 321 21.68 37.27 -26.24
C GLU A 321 22.00 36.06 -27.14
N GLY A 322 21.18 35.02 -27.05
CA GLY A 322 21.29 33.82 -27.89
C GLY A 322 21.04 34.10 -29.37
N LEU A 323 20.19 35.06 -29.71
CA LEU A 323 19.90 35.47 -31.08
C LEU A 323 21.13 36.11 -31.73
N VAL A 324 21.77 37.04 -31.02
CA VAL A 324 23.03 37.69 -31.44
C VAL A 324 24.15 36.66 -31.55
N TRP A 325 24.27 35.76 -30.55
CA TRP A 325 25.29 34.72 -30.56
C TRP A 325 25.18 33.77 -31.77
N ARG A 326 23.95 33.43 -32.20
CA ARG A 326 23.72 32.48 -33.31
C ARG A 326 23.80 33.11 -34.69
N TYR A 327 23.28 34.33 -34.85
CA TYR A 327 23.11 34.96 -36.16
C TYR A 327 24.05 36.15 -36.38
N GLY A 328 24.82 36.56 -35.38
CA GLY A 328 25.64 37.76 -35.41
C GLY A 328 24.81 39.04 -35.23
N ASP A 329 25.38 40.18 -35.60
CA ASP A 329 24.74 41.50 -35.42
C ASP A 329 23.64 41.78 -36.47
N ASP A 330 23.72 41.16 -37.65
CA ASP A 330 22.75 41.30 -38.76
C ASP A 330 21.61 40.27 -38.66
N ILE A 331 20.80 40.39 -37.60
CA ILE A 331 19.63 39.52 -37.37
C ILE A 331 18.51 39.87 -38.36
N GLU A 332 18.17 38.93 -39.25
CA GLU A 332 17.03 39.11 -40.17
C GLU A 332 15.69 39.28 -39.42
N PRO A 333 14.77 40.14 -39.89
CA PRO A 333 13.48 40.40 -39.24
C PRO A 333 12.66 39.13 -38.93
N LYS A 334 12.69 38.15 -39.85
CA LYS A 334 12.01 36.86 -39.70
C LYS A 334 12.41 36.09 -38.43
N HIS A 335 13.65 36.25 -37.97
CA HIS A 335 14.15 35.56 -36.77
C HIS A 335 13.66 36.25 -35.50
N ARG A 336 13.59 37.59 -35.49
CA ARG A 336 13.06 38.36 -34.37
C ARG A 336 11.56 38.17 -34.22
N GLU A 337 10.81 38.26 -35.31
CA GLU A 337 9.36 37.98 -35.33
C GLU A 337 9.05 36.57 -34.82
N ARG A 338 9.88 35.59 -35.19
CA ARG A 338 9.73 34.23 -34.71
C ARG A 338 10.00 34.11 -33.21
N LEU A 339 11.06 34.76 -32.72
CA LEU A 339 11.38 34.77 -31.28
C LEU A 339 10.24 35.38 -30.47
N ASP A 340 9.70 36.52 -30.91
CA ASP A 340 8.60 37.20 -30.24
C ASP A 340 7.33 36.35 -30.20
N PHE A 341 7.02 35.69 -31.31
CA PHE A 341 5.89 34.77 -31.38
C PHE A 341 6.05 33.60 -30.38
N GLU A 342 7.22 32.95 -30.35
CA GLU A 342 7.48 31.81 -29.46
C GLU A 342 7.43 32.20 -27.98
N LEU A 343 8.13 33.28 -27.60
CA LEU A 343 8.10 33.79 -26.23
C LEU A 343 6.68 34.21 -25.80
N GLY A 344 5.90 34.80 -26.70
CA GLY A 344 4.51 35.16 -26.41
C GLY A 344 3.59 33.94 -26.21
N VAL A 345 3.85 32.81 -26.88
CA VAL A 345 3.14 31.55 -26.61
C VAL A 345 3.57 30.97 -25.26
N ILE A 346 4.88 30.94 -24.98
CA ILE A 346 5.45 30.43 -23.73
C ILE A 346 4.87 31.16 -22.51
N GLU A 347 4.87 32.49 -22.55
CA GLU A 347 4.32 33.33 -21.48
C GLU A 347 2.84 33.04 -21.25
N ARG A 348 2.05 33.03 -22.32
CA ARG A 348 0.60 32.79 -22.26
C ARG A 348 0.25 31.40 -21.73
N MET A 349 1.07 30.40 -22.04
CA MET A 349 0.88 29.03 -21.54
C MET A 349 1.44 28.82 -20.13
N GLY A 350 2.18 29.80 -19.59
CA GLY A 350 2.78 29.72 -18.25
C GLY A 350 3.98 28.78 -18.17
N TYR A 351 4.81 28.74 -19.22
CA TYR A 351 6.04 27.92 -19.28
C TYR A 351 7.35 28.73 -19.45
N PRO A 352 7.50 29.93 -18.83
CA PRO A 352 8.70 30.75 -19.00
C PRO A 352 9.98 30.11 -18.44
#